data_AF-A0A6P0PGK7-F1
#
_entry.id   AF-A0A6P0PGK7-F1
#
_cell.length_a   1.000
_cell.length_b   1.000
_cell.length_c   1.000
_cell.angle_alpha   90.00
_cell.angle_beta   90.00
_cell.angle_gamma   90.00
#
_symmetry.space_group_name_H-M   'P 1'
#
loop_
_entity.id
_entity.type
_entity.pdbx_description
1 polymer ?
#
loop_
_entity_poly.entity_id
_entity_poly.type
_entity_poly.pdbx_seq_one_letter_code
_entity_poly.pdbx_strand_id
1 'polypeptide(L)'
;MNLPLVDSPFFEQIFSQLTLDKDTKKLVKQFAEQGYVIIDDLGIENIAETTDRIVKDLTPIYGEKGKVKSAWIYHDRIQDAWTFNQDVKKIATSPKIINLLKILYQREPIPFQTLNFKFGTQQSTHSDSIHFSSMPARFMCGVWVALEDIDANNGPLHYYPGSHKLPIFDLNDLGITGSYQNKPYDVYPIYEEFLQSLIEHNGLKKVELYVKKGQALIWAANLLHGGSPVLDKNRTRYSQVTHYYFSDCMYYIPLLSDPFLHRIHLKEVINIMTEKVVDHIYNGEKIEVNPEQYEVERLKYQLLQFQEELEKLRPMAMQFQDELTILKPQLQTVESELEKLRIQLYDYQTKFQLSEAQNQSIETELKRLRTQLYQSEL
;
A
#
# COMPACT_ATOMS: atom_id res chain seq x y z
N MET A 1 28.98 -17.09 9.25
CA MET A 1 28.93 -16.19 8.07
C MET A 1 27.63 -15.40 8.16
N ASN A 2 27.66 -14.13 7.78
CA ASN A 2 26.48 -13.26 7.75
C ASN A 2 25.71 -13.38 6.42
N LEU A 3 25.48 -14.63 5.98
CA LEU A 3 24.69 -15.00 4.81
C LEU A 3 23.90 -16.28 5.13
N PRO A 4 22.66 -16.44 4.63
CA PRO A 4 21.94 -17.70 4.71
C PRO A 4 22.74 -18.83 4.05
N LEU A 5 22.56 -20.07 4.53
CA LEU A 5 23.22 -21.26 3.95
C LEU A 5 22.97 -21.34 2.44
N VAL A 6 21.72 -21.17 2.02
CA VAL A 6 21.25 -21.27 0.63
C VAL A 6 21.84 -20.20 -0.32
N ASP A 7 22.41 -19.13 0.23
CA ASP A 7 23.10 -18.06 -0.52
C ASP A 7 24.63 -18.10 -0.33
N SER A 8 25.15 -19.07 0.44
CA SER A 8 26.56 -19.14 0.81
C SER A 8 27.43 -19.54 -0.39
N PRO A 9 28.59 -18.89 -0.61
CA PRO A 9 29.58 -19.36 -1.60
C PRO A 9 30.15 -20.75 -1.24
N PHE A 10 29.98 -21.20 0.01
CA PHE A 10 30.38 -22.54 0.46
C PHE A 10 29.18 -23.49 0.58
N PHE A 11 28.07 -23.21 -0.11
CA PHE A 11 26.84 -24.01 -0.04
C PHE A 11 27.12 -25.50 -0.22
N GLU A 12 27.78 -25.93 -1.32
CA GLU A 12 28.03 -27.34 -1.60
C GLU A 12 28.87 -28.02 -0.51
N GLN A 13 29.88 -27.33 0.01
CA GLN A 13 30.74 -27.85 1.09
C GLN A 13 29.93 -28.05 2.37
N ILE A 14 29.17 -27.04 2.81
CA ILE A 14 28.37 -27.11 4.04
C ILE A 14 27.23 -28.11 3.88
N PHE A 15 26.51 -28.06 2.76
CA PHE A 15 25.39 -28.93 2.44
C PHE A 15 25.80 -30.42 2.43
N SER A 16 26.98 -30.77 1.92
CA SER A 16 27.49 -32.14 1.94
C SER A 16 27.71 -32.71 3.34
N GLN A 17 27.90 -31.84 4.33
CA GLN A 17 28.13 -32.22 5.73
C GLN A 17 26.80 -32.37 6.51
N LEU A 18 25.68 -31.92 5.94
CA LEU A 18 24.38 -32.01 6.60
C LEU A 18 23.79 -33.42 6.48
N THR A 19 23.48 -34.01 7.63
CA THR A 19 22.76 -35.29 7.72
C THR A 19 21.26 -35.03 7.56
N LEU A 20 20.79 -35.04 6.32
CA LEU A 20 19.40 -34.83 5.94
C LEU A 20 18.87 -36.04 5.15
N ASP A 21 17.56 -36.30 5.25
CA ASP A 21 16.88 -37.27 4.40
C ASP A 21 16.84 -36.81 2.93
N LYS A 22 16.48 -37.73 2.02
CA LYS A 22 16.54 -37.49 0.57
C LYS A 22 15.60 -36.36 0.12
N ASP A 23 14.41 -36.26 0.72
CA ASP A 23 13.39 -35.31 0.30
C ASP A 23 13.77 -33.91 0.77
N THR A 24 14.22 -33.78 2.02
CA THR A 24 14.74 -32.51 2.56
C THR A 24 15.96 -32.03 1.76
N LYS A 25 16.88 -32.92 1.37
CA LYS A 25 18.02 -32.56 0.49
C LYS A 25 17.57 -31.97 -0.84
N LYS A 26 16.55 -32.55 -1.45
CA LYS A 26 15.99 -32.05 -2.72
C LYS A 26 15.40 -30.65 -2.54
N LEU A 27 14.65 -30.42 -1.47
CA LEU A 27 14.07 -29.11 -1.15
C LEU A 27 15.15 -28.05 -0.93
N VAL A 28 16.17 -28.33 -0.12
CA VAL A 28 17.27 -27.39 0.16
C VAL A 28 18.01 -27.00 -1.13
N LYS A 29 18.34 -28.00 -1.97
CA LYS A 29 19.02 -27.75 -3.25
C LYS A 29 18.15 -26.92 -4.20
N GLN A 30 16.88 -27.26 -4.33
CA GLN A 30 15.95 -26.49 -5.16
C GLN A 30 15.82 -25.04 -4.67
N PHE A 31 15.70 -24.83 -3.36
CA PHE A 31 15.59 -23.48 -2.80
C PHE A 31 16.85 -22.64 -3.08
N ALA A 32 18.05 -23.21 -2.88
CA ALA A 32 19.30 -22.54 -3.20
C ALA A 32 19.41 -22.19 -4.69
N GLU A 33 18.99 -23.10 -5.57
CA GLU A 33 19.07 -22.91 -7.01
C GLU A 33 18.05 -21.91 -7.56
N GLN A 34 16.79 -22.02 -7.10
CA GLN A 34 15.62 -21.38 -7.70
C GLN A 34 14.99 -20.28 -6.83
N GLY A 35 15.31 -20.22 -5.55
CA GLY A 35 14.79 -19.23 -4.60
C GLY A 35 13.41 -19.55 -4.04
N TYR A 36 12.87 -20.73 -4.37
CA TYR A 36 11.59 -21.20 -3.88
C TYR A 36 11.48 -22.72 -3.80
N VAL A 37 10.52 -23.20 -3.01
CA VAL A 37 10.05 -24.60 -3.02
C VAL A 37 8.55 -24.66 -2.83
N ILE A 38 7.92 -25.68 -3.42
CA ILE A 38 6.51 -26.00 -3.20
C ILE A 38 6.45 -27.15 -2.18
N ILE A 39 5.58 -27.02 -1.18
CA ILE A 39 5.40 -27.96 -0.09
C ILE A 39 3.99 -28.54 -0.16
N ASP A 40 3.92 -29.87 -0.27
CA ASP A 40 2.64 -30.59 -0.38
C ASP A 40 1.92 -30.75 0.95
N ASP A 41 2.70 -30.84 2.04
CA ASP A 41 2.17 -31.10 3.38
C ASP A 41 2.85 -30.17 4.40
N LEU A 42 2.03 -29.37 5.07
CA LEU A 42 2.44 -28.46 6.14
C LEU A 42 2.70 -29.17 7.48
N GLY A 43 2.49 -30.48 7.59
CA GLY A 43 2.55 -31.21 8.85
C GLY A 43 1.42 -30.82 9.81
N ILE A 44 0.30 -30.36 9.26
CA ILE A 44 -0.90 -29.97 10.01
C ILE A 44 -1.97 -31.01 9.74
N GLU A 45 -2.39 -31.71 10.80
CA GLU A 45 -3.52 -32.63 10.72
C GLU A 45 -4.80 -31.89 10.32
N ASN A 46 -5.58 -32.49 9.41
CA ASN A 46 -6.85 -31.94 8.93
C ASN A 46 -6.68 -30.51 8.36
N ILE A 47 -5.68 -30.33 7.48
CA ILE A 47 -5.40 -29.03 6.86
C ILE A 47 -6.56 -28.53 6.01
N ALA A 48 -7.29 -29.43 5.33
CA ALA A 48 -8.46 -29.05 4.53
C ALA A 48 -9.57 -28.43 5.39
N GLU A 49 -9.86 -29.01 6.55
CA GLU A 49 -10.84 -28.51 7.51
C GLU A 49 -10.35 -27.23 8.20
N THR A 50 -9.05 -27.16 8.49
CA THR A 50 -8.41 -25.96 9.06
C THR A 50 -8.55 -24.77 8.11
N THR A 51 -8.27 -24.98 6.83
CA THR A 51 -8.43 -23.94 5.81
C THR A 51 -9.90 -23.56 5.59
N ASP A 52 -10.86 -24.50 5.66
CA ASP A 52 -12.29 -24.19 5.62
C ASP A 52 -12.75 -23.31 6.78
N ARG A 53 -12.27 -23.58 8.00
CA ARG A 53 -12.56 -22.74 9.17
C ARG A 53 -11.99 -21.34 9.01
N ILE A 54 -10.75 -21.20 8.55
CA ILE A 54 -10.14 -19.89 8.26
C ILE A 54 -10.99 -19.11 7.25
N VAL A 55 -11.37 -19.73 6.13
CA VAL A 55 -12.20 -19.06 5.11
C VAL A 55 -13.54 -18.63 5.71
N LYS A 56 -14.23 -19.53 6.43
CA LYS A 56 -15.50 -19.24 7.09
C LYS A 56 -15.39 -18.08 8.08
N ASP A 57 -14.35 -18.07 8.92
CA ASP A 57 -14.19 -17.10 10.00
C ASP A 57 -13.74 -15.72 9.49
N LEU A 58 -12.88 -15.68 8.46
CA LEU A 58 -12.36 -14.42 7.92
C LEU A 58 -13.28 -13.78 6.88
N THR A 59 -14.10 -14.54 6.15
CA THR A 59 -14.99 -14.01 5.10
C THR A 59 -15.85 -12.81 5.57
N PRO A 60 -16.49 -12.83 6.75
CA PRO A 60 -17.30 -11.71 7.24
C PRO A 60 -16.49 -10.45 7.62
N ILE A 61 -15.18 -10.60 7.81
CA ILE A 61 -14.28 -9.57 8.35
C ILE A 61 -13.70 -8.68 7.25
N TYR A 62 -13.55 -9.19 6.02
CA TYR A 62 -13.06 -8.39 4.88
C TYR A 62 -13.93 -7.14 4.62
N GLY A 63 -13.32 -6.16 3.94
CA GLY A 63 -13.96 -4.93 3.47
C GLY A 63 -13.72 -3.72 4.37
N GLU A 64 -14.23 -3.74 5.61
CA GLU A 64 -14.27 -2.54 6.45
C GLU A 64 -13.08 -2.44 7.41
N LYS A 65 -12.34 -1.33 7.27
CA LYS A 65 -11.26 -0.97 8.18
C LYS A 65 -11.78 -0.82 9.61
N GLY A 66 -11.05 -1.38 10.58
CA GLY A 66 -11.35 -1.20 12.01
C GLY A 66 -12.37 -2.17 12.60
N LYS A 67 -12.92 -3.12 11.82
CA LYS A 67 -13.79 -4.21 12.34
C LYS A 67 -13.13 -5.02 13.45
N VAL A 68 -11.81 -5.19 13.40
CA VAL A 68 -11.03 -5.85 14.44
C VAL A 68 -9.91 -4.91 14.87
N LYS A 69 -9.85 -4.58 16.17
CA LYS A 69 -8.90 -3.60 16.71
C LYS A 69 -7.43 -4.06 16.59
N SER A 70 -7.18 -5.37 16.70
CA SER A 70 -5.84 -5.95 16.67
C SER A 70 -5.29 -6.23 15.26
N ALA A 71 -6.04 -5.90 14.22
CA ALA A 71 -5.68 -6.22 12.84
C ALA A 71 -5.95 -5.05 11.90
N TRP A 72 -5.10 -4.91 10.89
CA TRP A 72 -5.32 -3.93 9.83
C TRP A 72 -6.10 -4.58 8.69
N ILE A 73 -7.22 -3.98 8.33
CA ILE A 73 -8.13 -4.49 7.29
C ILE A 73 -8.24 -3.44 6.20
N TYR A 74 -8.02 -3.86 4.96
CA TYR A 74 -8.15 -3.01 3.79
C TYR A 74 -8.62 -3.84 2.60
N HIS A 75 -9.84 -3.56 2.14
CA HIS A 75 -10.53 -4.34 1.10
C HIS A 75 -10.46 -5.84 1.40
N ASP A 76 -9.82 -6.60 0.51
CA ASP A 76 -9.75 -8.06 0.53
C ASP A 76 -8.51 -8.60 1.25
N ARG A 77 -7.89 -7.77 2.12
CA ARG A 77 -6.70 -8.10 2.90
C ARG A 77 -6.95 -7.89 4.40
N ILE A 78 -6.58 -8.88 5.19
CA ILE A 78 -6.51 -8.79 6.66
C ILE A 78 -5.05 -9.07 7.05
N GLN A 79 -4.41 -8.09 7.68
CA GLN A 79 -3.09 -8.25 8.26
C GLN A 79 -3.21 -8.67 9.74
N ASP A 80 -2.35 -9.61 10.14
CA ASP A 80 -2.19 -10.10 11.51
C ASP A 80 -3.43 -10.76 12.11
N ALA A 81 -4.16 -11.50 11.28
CA ALA A 81 -5.29 -12.32 11.72
C ALA A 81 -4.89 -13.39 12.75
N TRP A 82 -3.60 -13.75 12.87
CA TRP A 82 -3.09 -14.64 13.91
C TRP A 82 -3.41 -14.14 15.34
N THR A 83 -3.63 -12.83 15.52
CA THR A 83 -3.93 -12.22 16.83
C THR A 83 -5.31 -12.60 17.37
N PHE A 84 -6.23 -13.05 16.51
CA PHE A 84 -7.60 -13.41 16.90
C PHE A 84 -8.10 -14.72 16.28
N ASN A 85 -7.40 -15.30 15.30
CA ASN A 85 -7.74 -16.58 14.68
C ASN A 85 -6.63 -17.62 14.92
N GLN A 86 -6.94 -18.66 15.70
CA GLN A 86 -5.97 -19.69 16.09
C GLN A 86 -5.57 -20.60 14.93
N ASP A 87 -6.43 -20.83 13.94
CA ASP A 87 -6.08 -21.63 12.76
C ASP A 87 -5.10 -20.87 11.85
N VAL A 88 -5.23 -19.54 11.72
CA VAL A 88 -4.23 -18.67 11.06
C VAL A 88 -2.89 -18.76 11.77
N LYS A 89 -2.89 -18.64 13.11
CA LYS A 89 -1.68 -18.78 13.93
C LYS A 89 -1.05 -20.17 13.76
N LYS A 90 -1.86 -21.23 13.76
CA LYS A 90 -1.43 -22.63 13.57
C LYS A 90 -0.69 -22.83 12.25
N ILE A 91 -1.18 -22.24 11.15
CA ILE A 91 -0.47 -22.26 9.86
C ILE A 91 0.87 -21.51 9.96
N ALA A 92 0.85 -20.29 10.51
CA ALA A 92 2.05 -19.45 10.65
C ALA A 92 3.15 -20.09 11.50
N THR A 93 2.77 -20.95 12.46
CA THR A 93 3.70 -21.62 13.38
C THR A 93 3.82 -23.12 13.11
N SER A 94 3.58 -23.60 11.88
CA SER A 94 3.73 -25.02 11.54
C SER A 94 5.14 -25.53 11.92
N PRO A 95 5.26 -26.55 12.80
CA PRO A 95 6.56 -27.08 13.18
C PRO A 95 7.38 -27.62 12.00
N LYS A 96 6.71 -28.22 11.01
CA LYS A 96 7.37 -28.75 9.82
C LYS A 96 8.00 -27.63 8.98
N ILE A 97 7.27 -26.52 8.81
CA ILE A 97 7.77 -25.34 8.10
C ILE A 97 8.88 -24.65 8.89
N ILE A 98 8.70 -24.43 10.19
CA ILE A 98 9.74 -23.84 11.04
C ILE A 98 11.05 -24.66 10.98
N ASN A 99 10.96 -25.99 11.08
CA ASN A 99 12.13 -26.85 10.98
C ASN A 99 12.80 -26.78 9.60
N LEU A 100 12.03 -26.75 8.51
CA LEU A 100 12.59 -26.59 7.17
C LEU A 100 13.27 -25.23 7.00
N LEU A 101 12.65 -24.14 7.45
CA LEU A 101 13.23 -22.80 7.41
C LEU A 101 14.53 -22.72 8.22
N LYS A 102 14.58 -23.37 9.39
CA LYS A 102 15.79 -23.47 10.20
C LYS A 102 16.92 -24.18 9.44
N ILE A 103 16.61 -25.21 8.66
CA ILE A 103 17.59 -25.89 7.80
C ILE A 103 18.04 -24.97 6.66
N LEU A 104 17.13 -24.28 5.97
CA LEU A 104 17.44 -23.41 4.84
C LEU A 104 18.31 -22.21 5.23
N TYR A 105 18.05 -21.61 6.40
CA TYR A 105 18.71 -20.37 6.82
C TYR A 105 19.76 -20.57 7.91
N GLN A 106 19.82 -21.76 8.55
CA GLN A 106 20.73 -22.08 9.66
C GLN A 106 20.64 -21.08 10.82
N ARG A 107 19.45 -20.51 11.05
CA ARG A 107 19.10 -19.59 12.14
C ARG A 107 17.68 -19.85 12.62
N GLU A 108 17.33 -19.38 13.82
CA GLU A 108 15.98 -19.55 14.34
C GLU A 108 14.98 -18.69 13.55
N PRO A 109 13.95 -19.29 12.93
CA PRO A 109 12.92 -18.54 12.23
C PRO A 109 11.99 -17.80 13.19
N ILE A 110 11.51 -16.63 12.78
CA ILE A 110 10.66 -15.74 13.55
C ILE A 110 9.48 -15.34 12.67
N PRO A 111 8.34 -16.08 12.71
CA PRO A 111 7.11 -15.62 12.07
C PRO A 111 6.70 -14.31 12.73
N PHE A 112 6.51 -13.25 11.94
CA PHE A 112 6.25 -11.91 12.48
C PHE A 112 5.04 -11.19 11.89
N GLN A 113 4.51 -11.68 10.77
CA GLN A 113 3.34 -11.08 10.14
C GLN A 113 2.55 -12.14 9.39
N THR A 114 1.22 -12.10 9.50
CA THR A 114 0.34 -12.82 8.58
C THR A 114 -0.44 -11.88 7.68
N LEU A 115 -0.66 -12.26 6.43
CA LEU A 115 -1.57 -11.58 5.52
C LEU A 115 -2.55 -12.60 4.95
N ASN A 116 -3.84 -12.38 5.17
CA ASN A 116 -4.90 -13.21 4.63
C ASN A 116 -5.61 -12.44 3.51
N PHE A 117 -5.78 -13.10 2.36
CA PHE A 117 -6.36 -12.51 1.16
C PHE A 117 -7.62 -13.27 0.75
N LYS A 118 -8.62 -12.56 0.23
CA LYS A 118 -9.83 -13.14 -0.38
C LYS A 118 -9.73 -13.28 -1.91
N PHE A 119 -8.99 -12.39 -2.59
CA PHE A 119 -8.79 -12.43 -4.03
C PHE A 119 -7.30 -12.31 -4.40
N GLY A 120 -7.00 -12.60 -5.66
CA GLY A 120 -5.70 -12.31 -6.27
C GLY A 120 -5.32 -10.84 -6.08
N THR A 121 -4.12 -10.57 -5.56
CA THR A 121 -3.69 -9.19 -5.29
C THR A 121 -3.50 -8.37 -6.56
N GLN A 122 -3.24 -9.02 -7.70
CA GLN A 122 -2.86 -8.39 -8.97
C GLN A 122 -1.69 -7.40 -8.82
N GLN A 123 -0.88 -7.59 -7.77
CA GLN A 123 0.22 -6.71 -7.45
C GLN A 123 1.33 -6.90 -8.48
N SER A 124 1.91 -5.80 -8.96
CA SER A 124 3.09 -5.78 -9.82
C SER A 124 4.22 -6.63 -9.23
N THR A 125 5.13 -7.06 -10.11
CA THR A 125 6.31 -7.80 -9.68
C THR A 125 7.15 -6.96 -8.73
N HIS A 126 7.51 -7.52 -7.58
CA HIS A 126 8.34 -6.89 -6.58
C HIS A 126 9.25 -7.91 -5.89
N SER A 127 10.18 -7.40 -5.10
CA SER A 127 10.96 -8.15 -4.09
C SER A 127 10.45 -7.74 -2.71
N ASP A 128 10.26 -8.70 -1.81
CA ASP A 128 9.86 -8.38 -0.44
C ASP A 128 10.95 -7.65 0.33
N SER A 129 12.22 -7.75 -0.13
CA SER A 129 13.34 -7.07 0.52
C SER A 129 13.14 -5.55 0.61
N ILE A 130 12.38 -4.92 -0.29
CA ILE A 130 12.09 -3.48 -0.18
C ILE A 130 11.16 -3.15 1.00
N HIS A 131 10.30 -4.10 1.41
CA HIS A 131 9.31 -3.92 2.48
C HIS A 131 9.83 -4.42 3.82
N PHE A 132 10.57 -5.53 3.81
CA PHE A 132 11.07 -6.19 5.01
C PHE A 132 12.50 -6.66 4.75
N SER A 133 13.46 -6.08 5.45
CA SER A 133 14.85 -6.47 5.34
C SER A 133 15.51 -6.59 6.70
N SER A 134 16.65 -7.25 6.69
CA SER A 134 17.46 -7.50 7.86
C SER A 134 18.91 -7.09 7.62
N MET A 135 19.63 -6.84 8.69
CA MET A 135 21.09 -6.77 8.69
C MET A 135 21.62 -7.79 9.69
N PRO A 136 22.33 -8.85 9.25
CA PRO A 136 22.74 -9.13 7.87
C PRO A 136 21.58 -9.38 6.89
N ALA A 137 21.79 -9.04 5.63
CA ALA A 137 20.78 -9.14 4.58
C ALA A 137 20.35 -10.57 4.29
N ARG A 138 19.20 -10.72 3.61
CA ARG A 138 18.64 -11.99 3.09
C ARG A 138 18.11 -12.94 4.17
N PHE A 139 18.15 -12.58 5.44
CA PHE A 139 17.48 -13.32 6.53
C PHE A 139 16.01 -12.90 6.65
N MET A 140 15.25 -13.09 5.57
CA MET A 140 13.80 -12.94 5.54
C MET A 140 13.24 -13.87 4.44
N CYS A 141 12.07 -14.48 4.68
CA CYS A 141 11.37 -15.27 3.68
C CYS A 141 9.85 -15.19 3.83
N GLY A 142 9.14 -15.52 2.77
CA GLY A 142 7.68 -15.66 2.77
C GLY A 142 7.27 -17.13 2.64
N VAL A 143 6.18 -17.49 3.31
CA VAL A 143 5.47 -18.75 3.10
C VAL A 143 4.02 -18.44 2.79
N TRP A 144 3.60 -18.79 1.58
CA TRP A 144 2.24 -18.60 1.09
C TRP A 144 1.52 -19.93 1.02
N VAL A 145 0.32 -20.00 1.59
CA VAL A 145 -0.50 -21.20 1.69
C VAL A 145 -1.81 -21.00 0.94
N ALA A 146 -2.14 -21.95 0.07
CA ALA A 146 -3.41 -22.01 -0.63
C ALA A 146 -4.53 -22.44 0.34
N LEU A 147 -5.52 -21.58 0.57
CA LEU A 147 -6.71 -21.94 1.36
C LEU A 147 -7.85 -22.48 0.48
N GLU A 148 -7.66 -22.45 -0.85
CA GLU A 148 -8.50 -23.09 -1.86
C GLU A 148 -7.64 -23.50 -3.08
N ASP A 149 -8.22 -24.20 -4.05
CA ASP A 149 -7.52 -24.60 -5.27
C ASP A 149 -7.17 -23.39 -6.14
N ILE A 150 -5.97 -23.40 -6.71
CA ILE A 150 -5.39 -22.31 -7.48
C ILE A 150 -5.13 -22.76 -8.92
N ASP A 151 -5.66 -22.00 -9.86
CA ASP A 151 -5.45 -22.20 -11.29
C ASP A 151 -5.31 -20.84 -12.00
N ALA A 152 -5.20 -20.86 -13.33
CA ALA A 152 -5.00 -19.66 -14.14
C ALA A 152 -6.12 -18.61 -13.99
N ASN A 153 -7.32 -18.99 -13.53
CA ASN A 153 -8.49 -18.12 -13.59
C ASN A 153 -8.75 -17.32 -12.32
N ASN A 154 -8.16 -17.69 -11.17
CA ASN A 154 -8.43 -17.03 -9.90
C ASN A 154 -7.30 -16.11 -9.39
N GLY A 155 -6.38 -15.70 -10.25
CA GLY A 155 -5.30 -14.77 -9.87
C GLY A 155 -4.19 -15.47 -9.06
N PRO A 156 -3.50 -16.44 -9.68
CA PRO A 156 -2.37 -17.15 -9.07
C PRO A 156 -1.23 -16.18 -8.74
N LEU A 157 -0.33 -16.60 -7.85
CA LEU A 157 0.96 -15.92 -7.75
C LEU A 157 1.76 -16.15 -9.03
N HIS A 158 2.58 -15.17 -9.42
CA HIS A 158 3.68 -15.39 -10.35
C HIS A 158 5.02 -15.11 -9.69
N TYR A 159 6.06 -15.75 -10.19
CA TYR A 159 7.44 -15.56 -9.74
C TYR A 159 8.45 -15.84 -10.85
N TYR A 160 9.70 -15.46 -10.63
CA TYR A 160 10.80 -15.60 -11.60
C TYR A 160 11.90 -16.50 -10.99
N PRO A 161 11.94 -17.79 -11.33
CA PRO A 161 12.93 -18.73 -10.78
C PRO A 161 14.37 -18.23 -10.92
N GLY A 162 15.13 -18.32 -9.82
CA GLY A 162 16.54 -17.92 -9.76
C GLY A 162 16.77 -16.42 -9.58
N SER A 163 15.74 -15.57 -9.65
CA SER A 163 15.91 -14.12 -9.53
C SER A 163 16.36 -13.67 -8.14
N HIS A 164 16.19 -14.51 -7.11
CA HIS A 164 16.68 -14.22 -5.76
C HIS A 164 18.20 -13.98 -5.74
N LYS A 165 18.94 -14.55 -6.69
CA LYS A 165 20.41 -14.39 -6.84
C LYS A 165 20.84 -13.03 -7.38
N LEU A 166 19.91 -12.22 -7.88
CA LEU A 166 20.22 -10.85 -8.27
C LEU A 166 20.71 -10.05 -7.04
N PRO A 167 21.42 -8.92 -7.26
CA PRO A 167 21.57 -7.92 -6.22
C PRO A 167 20.22 -7.56 -5.60
N ILE A 168 20.22 -7.22 -4.32
CA ILE A 168 19.06 -6.57 -3.71
C ILE A 168 19.07 -5.14 -4.21
N PHE A 169 17.96 -4.70 -4.79
CA PHE A 169 17.77 -3.32 -5.21
C PHE A 169 16.71 -2.66 -4.32
N ASP A 170 17.00 -1.45 -3.84
CA ASP A 170 16.05 -0.60 -3.12
C ASP A 170 16.05 0.84 -3.66
N LEU A 171 15.42 1.77 -2.94
CA LEU A 171 15.32 3.17 -3.37
C LEU A 171 16.69 3.87 -3.43
N ASN A 172 17.65 3.50 -2.56
CA ASN A 172 18.97 4.09 -2.56
C ASN A 172 19.75 3.75 -3.85
N ASP A 173 19.58 2.54 -4.38
CA ASP A 173 20.19 2.14 -5.66
C ASP A 173 19.63 2.94 -6.86
N LEU A 174 18.41 3.48 -6.70
CA LEU A 174 17.76 4.34 -7.68
C LEU A 174 18.01 5.84 -7.42
N GLY A 175 18.78 6.19 -6.39
CA GLY A 175 19.02 7.59 -6.00
C GLY A 175 17.80 8.29 -5.42
N ILE A 176 16.84 7.53 -4.87
CA ILE A 176 15.59 8.04 -4.30
C ILE A 176 15.66 7.97 -2.78
N THR A 177 15.37 9.08 -2.10
CA THR A 177 15.28 9.13 -0.64
C THR A 177 14.05 8.38 -0.16
N GLY A 178 14.24 7.31 0.62
CA GLY A 178 13.14 6.53 1.21
C GLY A 178 12.67 7.07 2.57
N SER A 179 13.59 7.58 3.38
CA SER A 179 13.29 8.07 4.72
C SER A 179 12.43 9.33 4.72
N TYR A 180 11.61 9.43 5.77
CA TYR A 180 10.76 10.60 6.06
C TYR A 180 9.72 10.98 5.00
N GLN A 181 9.52 10.13 3.98
CA GLN A 181 8.49 10.29 2.96
C GLN A 181 7.09 10.28 3.59
N ASN A 182 6.28 11.28 3.22
CA ASN A 182 4.86 11.34 3.60
C ASN A 182 4.03 10.29 2.85
N LYS A 183 4.40 10.03 1.59
CA LYS A 183 3.72 9.13 0.68
C LYS A 183 4.75 8.23 -0.01
N PRO A 184 5.32 7.25 0.73
CA PRO A 184 6.37 6.37 0.19
C PRO A 184 5.92 5.59 -1.05
N TYR A 185 4.61 5.41 -1.23
CA TYR A 185 4.06 4.72 -2.39
C TYR A 185 3.96 5.60 -3.66
N ASP A 186 4.14 6.92 -3.57
CA ASP A 186 4.13 7.79 -4.75
C ASP A 186 5.35 7.55 -5.65
N VAL A 187 6.49 7.12 -5.06
CA VAL A 187 7.72 6.77 -5.79
C VAL A 187 7.81 5.29 -6.14
N TYR A 188 6.93 4.44 -5.60
CA TYR A 188 6.95 2.99 -5.79
C TYR A 188 6.85 2.55 -7.27
N PRO A 189 6.05 3.22 -8.14
CA PRO A 189 6.01 2.88 -9.56
C PRO A 189 7.38 2.95 -10.26
N ILE A 190 8.27 3.87 -9.84
CA ILE A 190 9.62 3.98 -10.41
C ILE A 190 10.43 2.71 -10.11
N TYR A 191 10.30 2.16 -8.91
CA TYR A 191 10.91 0.89 -8.54
C TYR A 191 10.33 -0.28 -9.32
N GLU A 192 9.00 -0.32 -9.52
CA GLU A 192 8.34 -1.36 -10.33
C GLU A 192 8.81 -1.32 -11.80
N GLU A 193 8.93 -0.13 -12.40
CA GLU A 193 9.44 0.07 -13.76
C GLU A 193 10.90 -0.38 -13.90
N PHE A 194 11.73 -0.08 -12.90
CA PHE A 194 13.10 -0.56 -12.83
C PHE A 194 13.16 -2.09 -12.80
N LEU A 195 12.36 -2.74 -11.93
CA LEU A 195 12.33 -4.20 -11.84
C LEU A 195 11.86 -4.84 -13.15
N GLN A 196 10.88 -4.23 -13.83
CA GLN A 196 10.43 -4.70 -15.13
C GLN A 196 11.58 -4.66 -16.16
N SER A 197 12.33 -3.56 -16.20
CA SER A 197 13.51 -3.42 -17.07
C SER A 197 14.60 -4.45 -16.71
N LEU A 198 14.80 -4.71 -15.42
CA LEU A 198 15.76 -5.71 -14.93
C LEU A 198 15.38 -7.13 -15.34
N ILE A 199 14.08 -7.48 -15.25
CA ILE A 199 13.52 -8.77 -15.68
C ILE A 199 13.78 -8.99 -17.17
N GLU A 200 13.50 -7.99 -18.00
CA GLU A 200 13.69 -8.03 -19.45
C GLU A 200 15.17 -8.16 -19.82
N HIS A 201 16.03 -7.35 -19.19
CA HIS A 201 17.48 -7.37 -19.43
C HIS A 201 18.09 -8.74 -19.13
N ASN A 202 17.69 -9.38 -18.03
CA ASN A 202 18.18 -10.70 -17.64
C ASN A 202 17.45 -11.86 -18.34
N GLY A 203 16.44 -11.56 -19.18
CA GLY A 203 15.65 -12.57 -19.89
C GLY A 203 14.88 -13.52 -18.96
N LEU A 204 14.54 -13.08 -17.75
CA LEU A 204 13.90 -13.93 -16.74
C LEU A 204 12.53 -14.40 -17.21
N LYS A 205 12.18 -15.65 -16.87
CA LYS A 205 10.92 -16.27 -17.29
C LYS A 205 9.93 -16.31 -16.13
N LYS A 206 8.77 -15.72 -16.36
CA LYS A 206 7.65 -15.74 -15.42
C LYS A 206 7.05 -17.15 -15.34
N VAL A 207 6.78 -17.61 -14.12
CA VAL A 207 6.06 -18.85 -13.82
C VAL A 207 4.84 -18.50 -12.97
N GLU A 208 3.68 -19.08 -13.27
CA GLU A 208 2.47 -18.97 -12.45
C GLU A 208 2.35 -20.18 -11.51
N LEU A 209 1.91 -19.95 -10.29
CA LEU A 209 1.73 -20.98 -9.26
C LEU A 209 0.35 -21.63 -9.37
N TYR A 210 0.30 -22.89 -9.79
CA TYR A 210 -0.91 -23.71 -9.74
C TYR A 210 -0.75 -24.81 -8.69
N VAL A 211 -1.58 -24.76 -7.66
CA VAL A 211 -1.49 -25.64 -6.49
C VAL A 211 -2.88 -25.94 -5.94
N LYS A 212 -2.97 -27.04 -5.19
CA LYS A 212 -4.16 -27.49 -4.48
C LYS A 212 -4.27 -26.82 -3.12
N LYS A 213 -5.50 -26.73 -2.64
CA LYS A 213 -5.82 -26.33 -1.27
C LYS A 213 -4.94 -27.08 -0.26
N GLY A 214 -4.32 -26.34 0.65
CA GLY A 214 -3.42 -26.86 1.70
C GLY A 214 -1.94 -26.93 1.30
N GLN A 215 -1.59 -26.80 0.02
CA GLN A 215 -0.19 -26.70 -0.42
C GLN A 215 0.37 -25.30 -0.15
N ALA A 216 1.70 -25.20 -0.10
CA ALA A 216 2.40 -23.96 0.17
C ALA A 216 3.55 -23.68 -0.79
N LEU A 217 3.85 -22.41 -1.01
CA LEU A 217 5.05 -21.90 -1.66
C LEU A 217 5.91 -21.20 -0.59
N ILE A 218 7.16 -21.64 -0.45
CA ILE A 218 8.18 -20.89 0.31
C ILE A 218 9.04 -20.13 -0.70
N TRP A 219 9.27 -18.84 -0.49
CA TRP A 219 10.18 -18.03 -1.32
C TRP A 219 11.19 -17.24 -0.50
N ALA A 220 12.37 -17.01 -1.07
CA ALA A 220 13.38 -16.11 -0.52
C ALA A 220 12.94 -14.64 -0.69
N ALA A 221 13.26 -13.77 0.27
CA ALA A 221 12.86 -12.35 0.23
C ALA A 221 13.18 -11.62 -1.08
N ASN A 222 14.28 -11.99 -1.74
CA ASN A 222 14.71 -11.35 -3.00
C ASN A 222 14.16 -12.02 -4.26
N LEU A 223 13.35 -13.08 -4.14
CA LEU A 223 12.68 -13.67 -5.30
C LEU A 223 11.66 -12.65 -5.84
N LEU A 224 11.74 -12.37 -7.14
CA LEU A 224 10.81 -11.47 -7.81
C LEU A 224 9.49 -12.22 -7.99
N HIS A 225 8.42 -11.65 -7.45
CA HIS A 225 7.10 -12.26 -7.47
C HIS A 225 5.98 -11.21 -7.42
N GLY A 226 4.75 -11.63 -7.70
CA GLY A 226 3.58 -10.77 -7.70
C GLY A 226 2.28 -11.56 -7.84
N GLY A 227 1.17 -10.83 -8.06
CA GLY A 227 -0.14 -11.44 -8.31
C GLY A 227 -0.51 -11.33 -9.79
N SER A 228 -0.91 -12.44 -10.40
CA SER A 228 -1.46 -12.42 -11.76
C SER A 228 -2.93 -11.97 -11.78
N PRO A 229 -3.45 -11.54 -12.94
CA PRO A 229 -4.83 -11.09 -13.08
C PRO A 229 -5.86 -12.15 -12.66
N VAL A 230 -6.97 -11.70 -12.07
CA VAL A 230 -8.14 -12.56 -11.82
C VAL A 230 -8.98 -12.60 -13.09
N LEU A 231 -8.88 -13.68 -13.87
CA LEU A 231 -9.55 -13.81 -15.17
C LEU A 231 -11.05 -14.06 -15.01
N ASP A 232 -11.44 -14.91 -14.07
CA ASP A 232 -12.84 -15.12 -13.70
C ASP A 232 -13.20 -14.29 -12.46
N LYS A 233 -13.90 -13.18 -12.70
CA LYS A 233 -14.29 -12.21 -11.66
C LYS A 233 -15.27 -12.75 -10.62
N ASN A 234 -15.85 -13.94 -10.84
CA ASN A 234 -16.74 -14.58 -9.87
C ASN A 234 -15.98 -15.50 -8.89
N ARG A 235 -14.68 -15.72 -9.09
CA ARG A 235 -13.88 -16.64 -8.28
C ARG A 235 -13.06 -15.91 -7.23
N THR A 236 -12.89 -16.57 -6.10
CA THR A 236 -12.01 -16.15 -5.00
C THR A 236 -10.63 -16.78 -5.12
N ARG A 237 -9.70 -16.23 -4.33
CA ARG A 237 -8.36 -16.77 -4.09
C ARG A 237 -7.98 -16.57 -2.64
N TYR A 238 -8.56 -17.40 -1.78
CA TYR A 238 -8.24 -17.44 -0.37
C TYR A 238 -6.83 -17.97 -0.16
N SER A 239 -6.03 -17.19 0.56
CA SER A 239 -4.65 -17.55 0.86
C SER A 239 -4.17 -16.90 2.15
N GLN A 240 -3.14 -17.49 2.74
CA GLN A 240 -2.39 -16.89 3.84
C GLN A 240 -0.92 -16.77 3.47
N VAL A 241 -0.35 -15.59 3.65
CA VAL A 241 1.10 -15.38 3.70
C VAL A 241 1.52 -15.28 5.15
N THR A 242 2.64 -15.92 5.49
CA THR A 242 3.39 -15.65 6.72
C THR A 242 4.79 -15.20 6.33
N HIS A 243 5.22 -14.04 6.85
CA HIS A 243 6.60 -13.60 6.70
C HIS A 243 7.43 -14.02 7.92
N TYR A 244 8.65 -14.48 7.66
CA TYR A 244 9.59 -14.92 8.67
C TYR A 244 10.87 -14.12 8.57
N TYR A 245 11.26 -13.50 9.67
CA TYR A 245 12.63 -13.10 9.91
C TYR A 245 13.42 -14.25 10.52
N PHE A 246 14.70 -14.04 10.78
CA PHE A 246 15.55 -14.99 11.51
C PHE A 246 16.35 -14.26 12.59
N SER A 247 16.72 -15.00 13.64
CA SER A 247 17.47 -14.46 14.78
C SER A 247 18.78 -13.77 14.39
N ASP A 248 19.33 -13.02 15.35
CA ASP A 248 20.64 -12.37 15.25
C ASP A 248 20.71 -11.36 14.10
N CYS A 249 19.63 -10.60 13.94
CA CYS A 249 19.48 -9.57 12.92
C CYS A 249 18.91 -8.26 13.49
N MET A 250 19.25 -7.16 12.82
CA MET A 250 18.54 -5.89 12.90
C MET A 250 17.44 -5.88 11.83
N TYR A 251 16.19 -5.64 12.19
CA TYR A 251 15.05 -5.62 11.25
C TYR A 251 14.66 -4.18 10.87
N TYR A 252 14.45 -3.91 9.58
CA TYR A 252 14.12 -2.57 9.11
C TYR A 252 13.30 -2.60 7.81
N ILE A 253 12.79 -1.44 7.42
CA ILE A 253 11.97 -1.26 6.20
C ILE A 253 12.78 -0.40 5.21
N PRO A 254 13.40 -0.99 4.17
CA PRO A 254 14.20 -0.23 3.20
C PRO A 254 13.41 0.87 2.48
N LEU A 255 12.14 0.63 2.14
CA LEU A 255 11.27 1.63 1.52
C LEU A 255 11.19 2.95 2.32
N LEU A 256 11.39 2.88 3.64
CA LEU A 256 11.29 4.00 4.57
C LEU A 256 12.65 4.41 5.15
N SER A 257 13.76 3.95 4.57
CA SER A 257 15.10 4.10 5.15
C SER A 257 16.10 4.69 4.16
N ASP A 258 17.06 5.44 4.69
CA ASP A 258 18.31 5.85 4.04
C ASP A 258 19.48 5.54 4.98
N PRO A 259 20.03 4.32 4.93
CA PRO A 259 21.04 3.87 5.89
C PRO A 259 22.31 4.73 5.90
N PHE A 260 22.75 5.21 4.73
CA PHE A 260 23.94 6.06 4.58
C PHE A 260 23.75 7.49 5.08
N LEU A 261 22.50 7.91 5.31
CA LEU A 261 22.16 9.15 6.03
C LEU A 261 21.87 8.90 7.51
N HIS A 262 22.08 7.68 8.00
CA HIS A 262 21.74 7.23 9.34
C HIS A 262 20.24 7.34 9.67
N ARG A 263 19.37 7.25 8.65
CA ARG A 263 17.92 7.35 8.79
C ARG A 263 17.29 5.99 8.53
N ILE A 264 17.39 5.10 9.52
CA ILE A 264 16.88 3.73 9.39
C ILE A 264 15.53 3.63 10.09
N HIS A 265 14.51 3.23 9.35
CA HIS A 265 13.21 2.90 9.92
C HIS A 265 13.23 1.46 10.45
N LEU A 266 13.61 1.31 11.72
CA LEU A 266 13.62 0.03 12.42
C LEU A 266 12.20 -0.49 12.59
N LYS A 267 12.01 -1.78 12.34
CA LYS A 267 10.72 -2.44 12.43
C LYS A 267 10.60 -3.15 13.78
N GLU A 268 9.61 -2.77 14.58
CA GLU A 268 9.22 -3.60 15.73
C GLU A 268 8.70 -4.96 15.24
N VAL A 269 9.26 -6.03 15.82
CA VAL A 269 8.98 -7.42 15.46
C VAL A 269 8.42 -8.15 16.66
N ILE A 270 7.23 -8.72 16.53
CA ILE A 270 6.64 -9.64 17.51
C ILE A 270 6.78 -11.05 16.94
N ASN A 271 7.39 -11.96 17.71
CA ASN A 271 7.46 -13.36 17.32
C ASN A 271 6.11 -14.03 17.60
N ILE A 272 5.40 -14.44 16.55
CA ILE A 272 4.06 -15.05 16.64
C ILE A 272 4.07 -16.33 17.50
N MET A 273 5.18 -17.07 17.53
CA MET A 273 5.28 -18.29 18.35
C MET A 273 5.31 -17.98 19.84
N THR A 274 6.01 -16.92 20.24
CA THR A 274 6.24 -16.59 21.66
C THR A 274 5.41 -15.41 22.17
N GLU A 275 4.79 -14.66 21.26
CA GLU A 275 4.05 -13.41 21.50
C GLU A 275 4.88 -12.33 22.21
N LYS A 276 6.20 -12.36 22.00
CA LYS A 276 7.14 -11.39 22.58
C LYS A 276 7.78 -10.53 21.50
N VAL A 277 8.05 -9.27 21.87
CA VAL A 277 8.91 -8.38 21.07
C VAL A 277 10.29 -9.00 20.95
N VAL A 278 10.85 -8.93 19.75
CA VAL A 278 12.18 -9.44 19.41
C VAL A 278 13.18 -8.29 19.43
N ASP A 279 14.30 -8.50 20.11
CA ASP A 279 15.39 -7.54 20.13
C ASP A 279 16.08 -7.45 18.77
N HIS A 280 16.51 -6.25 18.39
CA HIS A 280 17.39 -6.03 17.25
C HIS A 280 18.82 -6.34 17.66
N ILE A 281 19.49 -7.24 16.94
CA ILE A 281 20.87 -7.67 17.23
C ILE A 281 21.72 -7.48 15.98
N TYR A 282 22.90 -6.85 16.12
CA TYR A 282 23.87 -6.75 15.05
C TYR A 282 25.26 -7.12 15.55
N ASN A 283 25.85 -8.17 14.96
CA ASN A 283 27.15 -8.72 15.35
C ASN A 283 27.27 -9.02 16.86
N GLY A 284 26.18 -9.49 17.48
CA GLY A 284 26.12 -9.85 18.90
C GLY A 284 25.75 -8.68 19.82
N GLU A 285 25.74 -7.45 19.32
CA GLU A 285 25.35 -6.26 20.08
C GLU A 285 23.85 -5.99 19.93
N LYS A 286 23.19 -5.67 21.04
CA LYS A 286 21.79 -5.25 21.04
C LYS A 286 21.70 -3.80 20.58
N ILE A 287 20.85 -3.54 19.60
CA ILE A 287 20.55 -2.19 19.11
C ILE A 287 19.41 -1.62 19.93
N GLU A 288 19.65 -0.49 20.58
CA GLU A 288 18.61 0.29 21.22
C GLU A 288 17.74 0.98 20.16
N VAL A 289 16.44 0.71 20.21
CA VAL A 289 15.45 1.34 19.34
C VAL A 289 14.78 2.46 20.12
N ASN A 290 14.90 3.69 19.63
CA ASN A 290 14.14 4.82 20.13
C ASN A 290 13.19 5.33 19.03
N PRO A 291 11.95 4.79 18.96
CA PRO A 291 10.99 5.19 17.95
C PRO A 291 10.65 6.68 18.02
N GLU A 292 10.55 7.24 19.22
CA GLU A 292 10.23 8.66 19.42
C GLU A 292 11.28 9.58 18.79
N GLN A 293 12.56 9.24 18.93
CA GLN A 293 13.64 9.99 18.31
C GLN A 293 13.53 9.98 16.78
N TYR A 294 13.23 8.83 16.18
CA TYR A 294 13.03 8.74 14.73
C TYR A 294 11.85 9.60 14.27
N GLU A 295 10.73 9.54 15.00
CA GLU A 295 9.53 10.33 14.71
C GLU A 295 9.78 11.83 14.83
N VAL A 296 10.53 12.27 15.84
CA VAL A 296 10.92 13.67 16.03
C VAL A 296 11.77 14.15 14.84
N GLU A 297 12.78 13.39 14.42
CA GLU A 297 13.61 13.77 13.28
C GLU A 297 12.80 13.77 11.96
N ARG A 298 11.86 12.82 11.80
CA ARG A 298 10.93 12.85 10.66
C ARG A 298 10.10 14.13 10.63
N LEU A 299 9.49 14.48 11.76
CA LEU A 299 8.63 15.67 11.85
C LEU A 299 9.43 16.96 11.62
N LYS A 300 10.68 17.04 12.11
CA LYS A 300 11.57 18.17 11.80
C LYS A 300 11.86 18.28 10.32
N TYR A 301 12.17 17.17 9.66
CA TYR A 301 12.40 17.14 8.21
C TYR A 301 11.16 17.59 7.44
N GLN A 302 9.98 17.10 7.81
CA GLN A 302 8.72 17.49 7.18
C GLN A 302 8.41 18.97 7.39
N LEU A 303 8.64 19.50 8.59
CA LEU A 303 8.47 20.92 8.89
C LEU A 303 9.38 21.78 8.01
N LEU A 304 10.64 21.37 7.82
CA LEU A 304 11.57 22.07 6.93
C LEU A 304 11.08 22.07 5.48
N GLN A 305 10.60 20.94 4.97
CA GLN A 305 10.03 20.85 3.62
C GLN A 305 8.79 21.75 3.45
N PHE A 306 7.89 21.77 4.44
CA PHE A 306 6.74 22.69 4.42
C PHE A 306 7.17 24.16 4.46
N GLN A 307 8.21 24.51 5.22
CA GLN A 307 8.75 25.88 5.24
C GLN A 307 9.31 26.29 3.88
N GLU A 308 10.04 25.40 3.20
CA GLU A 308 10.53 25.64 1.83
C GLU A 308 9.40 25.83 0.82
N GLU A 309 8.33 25.03 0.90
CA GLU A 309 7.14 25.19 0.06
C GLU A 309 6.41 26.52 0.35
N LEU A 310 6.27 26.90 1.62
CA LEU A 310 5.66 28.17 2.01
C LEU A 310 6.45 29.36 1.48
N GLU A 311 7.79 29.33 1.54
CA GLU A 311 8.63 30.39 0.98
C GLU A 311 8.50 30.48 -0.56
N LYS A 312 8.25 29.37 -1.27
CA LYS A 312 7.93 29.40 -2.70
C LYS A 312 6.57 30.01 -3.01
N LEU A 313 5.57 29.81 -2.14
CA LEU A 313 4.21 30.34 -2.32
C LEU A 313 4.06 31.81 -1.89
N ARG A 314 4.95 32.28 -1.01
CA ARG A 314 4.89 33.63 -0.44
C ARG A 314 4.88 34.76 -1.49
N PRO A 315 5.71 34.74 -2.55
CA PRO A 315 5.65 35.76 -3.60
C PRO A 315 4.32 35.77 -4.36
N MET A 316 3.76 34.58 -4.64
CA MET A 316 2.46 34.47 -5.32
C MET A 316 1.33 35.05 -4.46
N ALA A 317 1.35 34.75 -3.15
CA ALA A 317 0.38 35.31 -2.22
C ALA A 317 0.46 36.84 -2.14
N MET A 318 1.67 37.41 -2.15
CA MET A 318 1.87 38.86 -2.19
C MET A 318 1.31 39.47 -3.49
N GLN A 319 1.59 38.85 -4.64
CA GLN A 319 1.06 39.31 -5.93
C GLN A 319 -0.48 39.33 -5.94
N PHE A 320 -1.13 38.25 -5.48
CA PHE A 320 -2.59 38.21 -5.39
C PHE A 320 -3.15 39.27 -4.43
N GLN A 321 -2.42 39.57 -3.35
CA GLN A 321 -2.83 40.62 -2.41
C GLN A 321 -2.74 42.01 -3.03
N ASP A 322 -1.71 42.28 -3.84
CA ASP A 322 -1.58 43.53 -4.60
C ASP A 322 -2.70 43.68 -5.63
N GLU A 323 -3.01 42.61 -6.38
CA GLU A 323 -4.14 42.58 -7.34
C GLU A 323 -5.48 42.84 -6.64
N LEU A 324 -5.73 42.19 -5.49
CA LEU A 324 -6.95 42.41 -4.70
C LEU A 324 -7.05 43.85 -4.17
N THR A 325 -5.93 44.48 -3.86
CA THR A 325 -5.89 45.88 -3.40
C THR A 325 -6.30 46.85 -4.51
N ILE A 326 -6.04 46.50 -5.77
CA ILE A 326 -6.47 47.26 -6.95
C ILE A 326 -7.94 46.98 -7.30
N LEU A 327 -8.35 45.70 -7.28
CA LEU A 327 -9.68 45.27 -7.72
C LEU A 327 -10.80 45.66 -6.74
N LYS A 328 -10.54 45.65 -5.42
CA LYS A 328 -11.57 45.98 -4.41
C LYS A 328 -12.17 47.39 -4.58
N PRO A 329 -11.38 48.47 -4.72
CA PRO A 329 -11.92 49.80 -4.99
C PRO A 329 -12.68 49.90 -6.32
N GLN A 330 -12.21 49.20 -7.35
CA GLN A 330 -12.89 49.17 -8.66
C GLN A 330 -14.27 48.52 -8.55
N LEU A 331 -14.38 47.39 -7.82
CA LEU A 331 -15.66 46.73 -7.57
C LEU A 331 -16.63 47.64 -6.80
N GLN A 332 -16.16 48.31 -5.74
CA GLN A 332 -16.98 49.27 -4.99
C GLN A 332 -17.47 50.43 -5.85
N THR A 333 -16.64 50.88 -6.80
CA THR A 333 -17.02 51.93 -7.76
C THR A 333 -18.16 51.45 -8.67
N VAL A 334 -18.02 50.24 -9.23
CA VAL A 334 -19.06 49.62 -10.08
C VAL A 334 -20.35 49.39 -9.29
N GLU A 335 -20.28 48.92 -8.04
CA GLU A 335 -21.45 48.75 -7.18
C GLU A 335 -22.18 50.08 -6.93
N SER A 336 -21.44 51.17 -6.70
CA SER A 336 -22.02 52.50 -6.53
C SER A 336 -22.70 53.00 -7.81
N GLU A 337 -22.11 52.76 -8.98
CA GLU A 337 -22.71 53.11 -10.27
C GLU A 337 -23.97 52.29 -10.56
N LEU A 338 -23.96 51.00 -10.26
CA LEU A 338 -25.13 50.13 -10.39
C LEU A 338 -26.29 50.60 -9.50
N GLU A 339 -26.01 51.01 -8.26
CA GLU A 339 -27.05 51.52 -7.37
C GLU A 339 -27.64 52.84 -7.87
N LYS A 340 -26.81 53.75 -8.41
CA LYS A 340 -27.29 54.98 -9.07
C LYS A 340 -28.21 54.68 -10.25
N LEU A 341 -27.80 53.75 -11.12
CA LEU A 341 -28.61 53.31 -12.25
C LEU A 341 -29.93 52.67 -11.80
N ARG A 342 -29.91 51.91 -10.70
CA ARG A 342 -31.10 51.28 -10.13
C ARG A 342 -32.12 52.31 -9.64
N ILE A 343 -31.65 53.36 -8.95
CA ILE A 343 -32.49 54.48 -8.52
C ILE A 343 -33.09 55.21 -9.73
N GLN A 344 -32.27 55.50 -10.76
CA GLN A 344 -32.77 56.13 -11.99
C GLN A 344 -33.82 55.27 -12.70
N LEU A 345 -33.63 53.96 -12.76
CA LEU A 345 -34.60 53.04 -13.35
C LEU A 345 -35.94 53.10 -12.59
N TYR A 346 -35.91 53.14 -11.27
CA TYR A 346 -37.10 53.26 -10.43
C TYR A 346 -37.85 54.58 -10.68
N ASP A 347 -37.12 55.69 -10.79
CA ASP A 347 -37.68 56.99 -11.15
C ASP A 347 -38.35 56.97 -12.53
N TYR A 348 -37.70 56.36 -13.52
CA TYR A 348 -38.26 56.22 -14.87
C TYR A 348 -39.51 55.34 -14.87
N GLN A 349 -39.51 54.23 -14.12
CA GLN A 349 -40.69 53.37 -13.97
C GLN A 349 -41.87 54.13 -13.35
N THR A 350 -41.60 54.93 -12.31
CA THR A 350 -42.63 55.76 -11.65
C THR A 350 -43.20 56.80 -12.62
N LYS A 351 -42.33 57.50 -13.38
CA LYS A 351 -42.77 58.47 -14.40
C LYS A 351 -43.57 57.80 -15.52
N PHE A 352 -43.16 56.60 -15.94
CA PHE A 352 -43.87 55.83 -16.94
C PHE A 352 -45.29 55.46 -16.48
N GLN A 353 -45.44 54.95 -15.24
CA GLN A 353 -46.76 54.64 -14.65
C GLN A 353 -47.66 55.88 -14.54
N LEU A 354 -47.10 57.04 -14.16
CA LEU A 354 -47.83 58.31 -14.14
C LEU A 354 -48.32 58.71 -15.53
N SER A 355 -47.46 58.60 -16.55
CA SER A 355 -47.83 58.89 -17.94
C SER A 355 -48.88 57.90 -18.47
N GLU A 356 -48.80 56.63 -18.08
CA GLU A 356 -49.79 55.61 -18.45
C GLU A 356 -51.16 55.92 -17.84
N ALA A 357 -51.21 56.30 -16.56
CA ALA A 357 -52.43 56.73 -15.89
C ALA A 357 -53.03 58.00 -16.51
N GLN A 358 -52.19 58.97 -16.89
CA GLN A 358 -52.63 60.18 -17.60
C GLN A 358 -53.23 59.82 -18.97
N ASN A 359 -52.59 58.94 -19.73
CA ASN A 359 -53.12 58.47 -21.01
C ASN A 359 -54.48 57.77 -20.84
N GLN A 360 -54.64 56.89 -19.85
CA GLN A 360 -55.92 56.25 -19.55
C GLN A 360 -57.02 57.26 -19.20
N SER A 361 -56.68 58.30 -18.44
CA SER A 361 -57.60 59.40 -18.12
C SER A 361 -58.03 60.16 -19.39
N ILE A 362 -57.07 60.51 -20.25
CA ILE A 362 -57.34 61.18 -21.55
C ILE A 362 -58.22 60.29 -22.44
N GLU A 363 -57.94 59.00 -22.53
CA GLU A 363 -58.77 58.06 -23.29
C GLU A 363 -60.21 58.00 -22.76
N THR A 364 -60.37 58.03 -21.43
CA THR A 364 -61.68 58.06 -20.77
C THR A 364 -62.43 59.36 -21.07
N GLU A 365 -61.75 60.51 -20.98
CA GLU A 365 -62.29 61.83 -21.31
C GLU A 365 -62.71 61.92 -22.79
N LEU A 366 -61.86 61.43 -23.71
CA LEU A 366 -62.16 61.34 -25.14
C LEU A 366 -63.39 60.48 -25.41
N LYS A 367 -63.53 59.34 -24.70
CA LYS A 367 -64.71 58.48 -24.81
C LYS A 367 -65.97 59.20 -24.31
N ARG A 368 -65.89 59.94 -23.21
CA ARG A 368 -66.99 60.78 -22.68
C ARG A 368 -67.38 61.86 -23.68
N LEU A 369 -66.43 62.63 -24.19
CA LEU A 369 -66.67 63.70 -25.18
C LEU A 369 -67.30 63.14 -26.46
N ARG A 370 -66.82 61.99 -26.96
CA ARG A 370 -67.47 61.28 -28.08
C ARG A 370 -68.93 60.96 -27.78
N THR A 371 -69.22 60.44 -26.58
CA THR A 371 -70.60 60.10 -26.16
C THR A 371 -71.50 61.34 -26.08
N GLN A 372 -70.98 62.46 -25.60
CA GLN A 372 -71.71 63.74 -25.55
C GLN A 372 -72.00 64.29 -26.94
N LEU A 373 -71.05 64.20 -27.87
CA LEU A 373 -71.23 64.59 -29.26
C LEU A 373 -72.36 63.79 -29.93
N TYR A 374 -72.41 62.48 -29.69
CA TYR A 374 -73.51 61.62 -30.17
C TYR A 374 -74.88 61.95 -29.55
N GLN A 375 -74.93 62.57 -28.37
CA GLN A 375 -76.18 63.00 -27.72
C GLN A 375 -76.63 64.40 -28.15
N SER A 376 -75.74 65.23 -28.70
CA SER A 376 -76.07 66.56 -29.23
C SER A 376 -76.52 66.57 -30.70
N GLU A 377 -76.48 65.42 -31.37
CA GLU A 377 -76.97 65.23 -32.76
C GLU A 377 -78.36 64.52 -32.84
N LEU A 378 -79.04 64.38 -31.69
CA LEU A 378 -80.45 63.97 -31.55
C LEU A 378 -81.27 65.17 -31.06
#